data_AF-A0A955VJ10-F1
#
_entry.id   AF-A0A955VJ10-F1
#
_cell.length_a   1.000
_cell.length_b   1.000
_cell.length_c   1.000
_cell.angle_alpha   90.00
_cell.angle_beta   90.00
_cell.angle_gamma   90.00
#
_symmetry.space_group_name_H-M   'P 1'
#
loop_
_entity.id
_entity.type
_entity.pdbx_description
1 polymer ?
#
loop_
_entity_poly.entity_id
_entity_poly.type
_entity_poly.pdbx_seq_one_letter_code
_entity_poly.pdbx_strand_id
1 'polypeptide(L)'
;MLIAETDYPFLDIVGTMLIFFAWMAWLWIAITIFADIFRRKDMGGFTKALWCIFVIFVPFVGVLIYLIAYHNGMAERNIKQVEANQAAFDDYVRQTAGGGAGEIAQAKKLLDEGTITQSEFEALKARATGAAGS
;
A
#
# COMPACT_ATOMS: atom_id res chain seq x y z
N MET A 1 -19.44 8.15 -5.09
CA MET A 1 -18.75 9.19 -5.88
C MET A 1 -17.39 9.41 -5.24
N LEU A 2 -16.36 8.91 -5.93
CA LEU A 2 -14.92 9.21 -5.87
C LEU A 2 -14.29 9.66 -4.55
N ILE A 3 -13.50 8.73 -4.00
CA ILE A 3 -12.24 8.87 -3.26
C ILE A 3 -12.24 9.79 -2.03
N ALA A 4 -12.48 9.19 -0.86
CA ALA A 4 -11.60 9.47 0.27
C ALA A 4 -10.37 8.55 0.11
N GLU A 5 -9.52 8.86 -0.86
CA GLU A 5 -8.11 8.49 -0.75
C GLU A 5 -7.66 9.33 0.44
N THR A 6 -7.37 8.69 1.56
CA THR A 6 -6.40 9.30 2.46
C THR A 6 -5.10 9.47 1.66
N ASP A 7 -4.09 10.07 2.26
CA ASP A 7 -2.72 9.97 1.76
C ASP A 7 -2.35 11.12 0.84
N TYR A 8 -1.45 11.96 1.35
CA TYR A 8 -0.97 13.19 0.75
C TYR A 8 -0.26 12.88 -0.57
N PRO A 9 -0.95 12.88 -1.73
CA PRO A 9 -0.36 12.38 -2.96
C PRO A 9 0.71 13.37 -3.46
N PHE A 10 0.54 14.65 -3.13
CA PHE A 10 1.54 15.69 -3.32
C PHE A 10 2.81 15.44 -2.50
N LEU A 11 2.69 15.11 -1.20
CA LEU A 11 3.87 14.86 -0.36
C LEU A 11 4.57 13.57 -0.76
N ASP A 12 3.85 12.56 -1.25
CA ASP A 12 4.44 11.32 -1.77
C ASP A 12 5.19 11.55 -3.08
N ILE A 13 4.62 12.33 -4.00
CA ILE A 13 5.33 12.72 -5.24
C ILE A 13 6.56 13.57 -4.93
N VAL A 14 6.44 14.54 -4.01
CA VAL A 14 7.59 15.34 -3.56
C VAL A 14 8.62 14.47 -2.85
N GLY A 15 8.19 13.54 -2.01
CA GLY A 15 9.06 12.61 -1.28
C GLY A 15 9.81 11.67 -2.21
N THR A 16 9.12 11.06 -3.18
CA THR A 16 9.75 10.21 -4.20
C THR A 16 10.73 10.99 -5.09
N MET A 17 10.39 12.23 -5.48
CA MET A 17 11.30 13.14 -6.18
C MET A 17 12.54 13.47 -5.33
N LEU A 18 12.37 13.76 -4.04
CA LEU A 18 13.47 14.04 -3.11
C LEU A 18 14.38 12.83 -2.92
N ILE A 19 13.81 11.62 -2.77
CA ILE A 19 14.58 10.38 -2.65
C ILE A 19 15.38 10.12 -3.92
N PHE A 20 14.75 10.26 -5.10
CA PHE A 20 15.43 10.15 -6.38
C PHE A 20 16.56 11.16 -6.54
N PHE A 21 16.30 12.43 -6.21
CA PHE A 21 17.30 13.49 -6.25
C PHE A 21 18.46 13.22 -5.27
N ALA A 22 18.16 12.81 -4.04
CA ALA A 22 19.17 12.46 -3.04
C ALA A 22 20.05 11.30 -3.52
N TRP A 23 19.45 10.29 -4.16
CA TRP A 23 20.19 9.16 -4.73
C TRP A 23 21.10 9.60 -5.90
N MET A 24 20.62 10.49 -6.76
CA MET A 24 21.43 11.08 -7.84
C MET A 24 22.58 11.95 -7.29
N ALA A 25 22.28 12.81 -6.32
CA ALA A 25 23.28 13.66 -5.66
C ALA A 25 24.34 12.82 -4.94
N TRP A 26 23.92 11.73 -4.30
CA TRP A 26 24.81 10.77 -3.66
C TRP A 26 25.80 10.15 -4.66
N LEU A 27 25.32 9.63 -5.80
CA LEU A 27 26.19 9.09 -6.85
C LEU A 27 27.17 10.12 -7.38
N TRP A 28 26.69 11.35 -7.60
CA TRP A 28 27.53 12.45 -8.06
C TRP A 28 28.66 12.74 -7.06
N ILE A 29 28.33 12.86 -5.78
CA ILE A 29 29.31 13.07 -4.70
C ILE A 29 30.31 11.91 -4.65
N ALA A 30 29.84 10.65 -4.73
CA ALA A 30 30.71 9.48 -4.71
C ALA A 30 31.74 9.49 -5.86
N ILE A 31 31.30 9.78 -7.09
CA ILE A 31 32.19 9.93 -8.26
C ILE A 31 33.21 11.06 -8.03
N THR A 32 32.76 12.20 -7.52
CA THR A 32 33.61 13.37 -7.27
C THR A 32 34.68 13.07 -6.22
N ILE A 33 34.29 12.38 -5.14
CA ILE A 33 35.21 11.93 -4.09
C ILE A 33 36.23 10.93 -4.65
N PHE A 34 35.78 9.94 -5.45
CA PHE A 34 36.70 9.01 -6.10
C PHE A 34 37.70 9.74 -6.99
N ALA A 35 37.23 10.67 -7.84
CA ALA A 35 38.11 11.47 -8.68
C ALA A 35 39.15 12.24 -7.85
N ASP A 36 38.77 12.83 -6.72
CA ASP A 36 39.72 13.53 -5.84
C ASP A 36 40.75 12.59 -5.20
N ILE A 37 40.30 11.43 -4.68
CA ILE A 37 41.17 10.40 -4.10
C ILE A 37 42.20 9.90 -5.12
N PHE A 38 41.78 9.66 -6.37
CA PHE A 38 42.70 9.21 -7.41
C PHE A 38 43.68 10.31 -7.85
N ARG A 39 43.22 11.56 -7.91
CA ARG A 39 44.04 12.73 -8.27
C ARG A 39 45.12 13.06 -7.23
N ARG A 40 44.85 12.77 -5.95
CA ARG A 40 45.82 12.90 -4.86
C ARG A 40 46.97 11.90 -4.99
N LYS A 41 48.19 12.41 -5.18
CA LYS A 41 49.43 11.61 -5.35
C LYS A 41 50.16 11.36 -4.02
N ASP A 42 49.77 12.07 -2.97
CA ASP A 42 50.26 12.01 -1.60
C ASP A 42 49.67 10.83 -0.81
N MET A 43 48.60 10.20 -1.29
CA MET A 43 47.93 9.08 -0.62
C MET A 43 48.40 7.72 -1.17
N GLY A 44 48.80 6.82 -0.26
CA GLY A 44 49.13 5.44 -0.60
C GLY A 44 47.90 4.65 -1.07
N GLY A 45 48.11 3.62 -1.91
CA GLY A 45 47.02 2.84 -2.52
C GLY A 45 46.08 2.17 -1.52
N PHE A 46 46.60 1.73 -0.36
CA PHE A 46 45.79 1.16 0.71
C PHE A 46 44.80 2.17 1.31
N THR A 47 45.25 3.40 1.55
CA THR A 47 44.39 4.48 2.04
C THR A 47 43.29 4.81 1.04
N LYS A 48 43.60 4.81 -0.26
CA LYS A 48 42.60 4.99 -1.32
C LYS A 48 41.54 3.89 -1.31
N ALA A 49 41.97 2.63 -1.18
CA ALA A 49 41.05 1.48 -1.10
C ALA A 49 40.11 1.57 0.11
N LEU A 50 40.64 1.94 1.29
CA LEU A 50 39.84 2.13 2.49
C LEU A 50 38.77 3.22 2.31
N TRP A 51 39.14 4.35 1.70
CA TRP A 51 38.19 5.42 1.39
C TRP A 51 37.11 4.99 0.40
N CYS A 52 37.46 4.21 -0.63
CA CYS A 52 36.49 3.68 -1.57
C CYS A 52 35.44 2.80 -0.86
N ILE A 53 35.90 1.90 0.02
CA ILE A 53 35.02 1.08 0.84
C ILE A 53 34.12 1.97 1.71
N PHE A 54 34.72 2.91 2.44
CA PHE A 54 33.95 3.79 3.33
C PHE A 54 32.82 4.51 2.58
N VAL A 55 33.12 5.15 1.44
CA VAL A 55 32.11 5.85 0.62
C VAL A 55 31.01 4.89 0.16
N ILE A 56 31.33 3.67 -0.26
CA ILE A 56 30.32 2.70 -0.70
C ILE A 56 29.41 2.23 0.44
N PHE A 57 29.95 2.07 1.65
CA PHE A 57 29.22 1.49 2.79
C PHE A 57 28.44 2.50 3.62
N VAL A 58 28.81 3.79 3.61
CA VAL A 58 28.07 4.88 4.29
C VAL A 58 26.54 4.86 4.10
N PRO A 59 25.98 4.70 2.88
CA PRO A 59 24.52 4.74 2.69
C PRO A 59 23.84 3.55 3.38
N PHE A 60 24.48 2.38 3.39
CA PHE A 60 23.97 1.20 4.08
C PHE A 60 24.01 1.39 5.60
N VAL A 61 25.08 1.99 6.14
CA VAL A 61 25.17 2.31 7.56
C VAL A 61 24.04 3.27 7.96
N GLY A 62 23.73 4.28 7.14
CA GLY A 62 22.60 5.18 7.37
C GLY A 62 21.26 4.44 7.45
N VAL A 63 21.00 3.53 6.51
CA VAL A 63 19.78 2.70 6.53
C VAL A 63 19.74 1.78 7.74
N LEU A 64 20.85 1.11 8.09
CA LEU A 64 20.91 0.24 9.26
C LEU A 64 20.66 1.00 10.56
N ILE A 65 21.26 2.17 10.73
CA ILE A 65 21.00 3.06 11.87
C ILE A 65 19.53 3.46 11.91
N TYR A 66 18.94 3.86 10.77
CA TYR A 66 17.52 4.21 10.69
C TYR A 66 16.63 3.04 11.10
N LEU A 67 16.88 1.84 10.58
CA LEU A 67 16.12 0.64 10.92
C LEU A 67 16.23 0.30 12.40
N ILE A 68 17.43 0.40 13.00
CA ILE A 68 17.63 0.16 14.43
C ILE A 68 16.92 1.22 15.28
N ALA A 69 17.00 2.49 14.90
CA ALA A 69 16.39 3.60 15.63
C ALA A 69 14.86 3.63 15.54
N TYR A 70 14.30 3.17 14.41
CA TYR A 70 12.86 3.26 14.10
C TYR A 70 12.15 1.91 13.99
N HIS A 71 12.70 0.84 14.59
CA HIS A 71 12.16 -0.52 14.44
C HIS A 71 10.75 -0.73 15.03
N ASN A 72 10.33 0.10 16.00
CA ASN A 72 9.13 -0.16 16.81
C ASN A 72 7.80 0.33 16.21
N GLY A 73 7.81 1.18 15.18
CA GLY A 73 6.59 1.87 14.73
C GLY A 73 5.79 1.19 13.61
N MET A 74 6.41 0.33 12.81
CA MET A 74 5.82 -0.17 11.56
C MET A 74 4.89 -1.37 11.77
N ALA A 75 5.28 -2.31 12.64
CA ALA A 75 4.49 -3.51 12.88
C ALA A 75 3.12 -3.19 13.51
N GLU A 76 3.10 -2.28 14.47
CA GLU A 76 1.89 -1.95 15.23
C GLU A 76 0.89 -1.10 14.45
N ARG A 77 1.38 -0.28 13.51
CA ARG A 77 0.53 0.47 12.57
C ARG A 77 -0.03 -0.42 11.47
N ASN A 78 0.77 -1.36 10.95
CA ASN A 78 0.27 -2.33 9.97
C ASN A 78 -0.81 -3.24 10.56
N ILE A 79 -0.67 -3.68 11.81
CA ILE A 79 -1.70 -4.47 12.48
C ILE A 79 -2.99 -3.67 12.64
N LYS A 80 -2.91 -2.42 13.13
CA LYS A 80 -4.10 -1.55 13.25
C LYS A 80 -4.75 -1.23 11.90
N GLN A 81 -3.96 -1.07 10.84
CA GLN A 81 -4.47 -0.83 9.50
C GLN A 81 -5.16 -2.07 8.93
N VAL A 82 -4.60 -3.26 9.16
CA VAL A 82 -5.21 -4.54 8.76
C VAL A 82 -6.51 -4.79 9.53
N GLU A 83 -6.54 -4.53 10.84
CA GLU A 83 -7.75 -4.63 11.66
C GLU A 83 -8.83 -3.63 11.20
N ALA A 84 -8.47 -2.38 10.91
CA ALA A 84 -9.40 -1.37 10.40
C ALA A 84 -9.96 -1.75 9.01
N ASN A 85 -9.12 -2.29 8.14
CA ASN A 85 -9.54 -2.75 6.82
C ASN A 85 -10.41 -4.02 6.89
N GLN A 86 -10.14 -4.93 7.83
CA GLN A 86 -11.02 -6.08 8.10
C GLN A 86 -12.38 -5.63 8.63
N ALA A 87 -12.43 -4.70 9.59
CA ALA A 87 -13.69 -4.18 10.11
C ALA A 87 -14.54 -3.52 9.01
N ALA A 88 -13.91 -2.74 8.11
CA ALA A 88 -14.60 -2.13 6.98
C ALA A 88 -15.07 -3.16 5.94
N PHE A 89 -14.28 -4.22 5.70
CA PHE A 89 -14.66 -5.32 4.83
C PHE A 89 -15.80 -6.15 5.42
N ASP A 90 -15.76 -6.45 6.71
CA ASP A 90 -16.81 -7.18 7.43
C ASP A 90 -18.11 -6.39 7.46
N ASP A 91 -18.07 -5.06 7.65
CA ASP A 91 -19.25 -4.20 7.56
C ASP A 91 -19.81 -4.15 6.13
N TYR A 92 -18.95 -4.05 5.12
CA TYR A 92 -19.37 -4.11 3.71
C TYR A 92 -19.99 -5.46 3.36
N VAL A 93 -19.35 -6.56 3.78
CA VAL A 93 -19.87 -7.91 3.61
C VAL A 93 -21.15 -8.08 4.42
N ARG A 94 -21.30 -7.55 5.62
CA ARG A 94 -22.54 -7.65 6.40
C ARG A 94 -23.69 -6.87 5.74
N GLN A 95 -23.38 -5.70 5.18
CA GLN A 95 -24.34 -4.86 4.47
C GLN A 95 -24.74 -5.47 3.11
N THR A 96 -23.80 -6.15 2.44
CA THR A 96 -24.03 -6.76 1.12
C THR A 96 -24.52 -8.22 1.21
N ALA A 97 -24.07 -8.99 2.20
CA ALA A 97 -24.50 -10.37 2.50
C ALA A 97 -25.80 -10.43 3.30
N GLY A 98 -26.34 -9.30 3.79
CA GLY A 98 -27.78 -9.14 4.02
C GLY A 98 -28.62 -9.24 2.73
N GLY A 99 -27.97 -9.45 1.58
CA GLY A 99 -28.49 -9.46 0.21
C GLY A 99 -29.68 -10.38 -0.06
N GLY A 100 -29.92 -11.41 0.74
CA GLY A 100 -31.14 -12.21 0.60
C GLY A 100 -32.42 -11.39 0.85
N ALA A 101 -32.43 -10.58 1.92
CA ALA A 101 -33.62 -9.80 2.29
C ALA A 101 -33.84 -8.60 1.36
N GLY A 102 -32.74 -7.96 0.90
CA GLY A 102 -32.78 -6.86 -0.05
C GLY A 102 -33.27 -7.29 -1.44
N GLU A 103 -32.77 -8.42 -1.95
CA GLU A 103 -33.20 -8.99 -3.23
C GLU A 103 -34.68 -9.42 -3.19
N ILE A 104 -35.14 -10.00 -2.07
CA ILE A 104 -36.56 -10.37 -1.88
C ILE A 104 -37.47 -9.14 -1.83
N ALA A 105 -37.03 -8.06 -1.17
CA ALA A 105 -37.78 -6.81 -1.11
C ALA A 105 -37.93 -6.16 -2.50
N GLN A 106 -36.86 -6.20 -3.30
CA GLN A 106 -36.88 -5.67 -4.67
C GLN A 106 -37.73 -6.55 -5.61
N ALA A 107 -37.66 -7.87 -5.47
CA ALA A 107 -38.50 -8.80 -6.22
C ALA A 107 -40.00 -8.62 -5.90
N LYS A 108 -40.36 -8.32 -4.64
CA LYS A 108 -41.75 -8.05 -4.25
C LYS A 108 -42.30 -6.79 -4.93
N LYS A 109 -41.47 -5.74 -5.03
CA LYS A 109 -41.84 -4.51 -5.71
C LYS A 109 -42.17 -4.75 -7.19
N LEU A 110 -41.37 -5.57 -7.88
CA LEU A 110 -41.60 -5.92 -9.29
C LEU A 110 -42.89 -6.73 -9.49
N LEU A 111 -43.28 -7.54 -8.51
CA LEU A 111 -44.53 -8.29 -8.51
C LEU A 111 -45.74 -7.37 -8.32
N ASP A 112 -45.64 -6.43 -7.37
CA ASP A 112 -46.70 -5.43 -7.10
C ASP A 112 -46.87 -4.46 -8.29
N GLU A 113 -45.79 -4.17 -9.01
CA GLU A 113 -45.78 -3.40 -10.27
C GLU A 113 -46.29 -4.23 -11.46
N GLY A 114 -46.53 -5.54 -11.30
CA GLY A 114 -46.98 -6.44 -12.36
C GLY A 114 -45.92 -6.74 -13.43
N THR A 115 -44.65 -6.41 -13.16
CA THR A 115 -43.52 -6.62 -14.08
C THR A 115 -43.07 -8.09 -14.09
N ILE A 116 -43.28 -8.79 -12.99
CA ILE A 116 -43.03 -10.24 -12.86
C ILE A 116 -44.27 -10.96 -12.33
N THR A 117 -44.35 -12.25 -12.60
CA THR A 117 -45.40 -13.14 -12.12
C THR A 117 -45.07 -13.71 -10.74
N GLN A 118 -46.10 -14.22 -10.05
CA GLN A 118 -45.94 -14.87 -8.74
C GLN A 118 -44.90 -16.01 -8.76
N SER A 119 -44.87 -16.81 -9.84
CA SER A 119 -43.90 -17.90 -10.02
C SER A 119 -42.46 -17.40 -10.16
N GLU A 120 -42.25 -16.26 -10.83
CA GLU A 120 -40.92 -15.66 -11.01
C GLU A 120 -40.41 -15.04 -9.70
N PHE A 121 -41.30 -14.44 -8.91
CA PHE A 121 -40.98 -13.96 -7.57
C PHE A 121 -40.51 -15.09 -6.65
N GLU A 122 -41.21 -16.23 -6.66
CA GLU A 122 -40.83 -17.38 -5.83
C GLU A 122 -39.48 -17.99 -6.23
N ALA A 123 -39.18 -18.02 -7.53
CA ALA A 123 -37.87 -18.44 -8.03
C ALA A 123 -36.73 -17.50 -7.58
N LEU A 124 -36.95 -16.18 -7.62
CA LEU A 124 -35.99 -15.19 -7.14
C LEU A 124 -35.79 -15.26 -5.62
N LYS A 125 -36.87 -15.45 -4.85
CA LYS A 125 -36.82 -15.64 -3.40
C LYS A 125 -36.03 -16.89 -3.04
N ALA A 126 -36.28 -18.02 -3.71
CA ALA A 126 -35.55 -19.27 -3.47
C ALA A 126 -34.05 -19.14 -3.76
N ARG A 127 -33.68 -18.36 -4.79
CA ARG A 127 -32.29 -18.05 -5.11
C ARG A 127 -31.63 -17.16 -4.03
N ALA A 128 -32.33 -16.11 -3.60
CA ALA A 128 -31.88 -15.15 -2.60
C ALA A 128 -31.72 -15.76 -1.19
N THR A 129 -32.54 -16.77 -0.85
CA THR A 129 -32.39 -17.55 0.40
C THR A 129 -31.46 -18.76 0.29
N GLY A 130 -30.80 -18.97 -0.86
CA GLY A 130 -29.86 -20.08 -1.07
C GLY A 130 -30.49 -21.47 -1.22
N ALA A 131 -31.80 -21.59 -1.44
CA ALA A 131 -32.50 -22.86 -1.59
C ALA A 131 -32.33 -23.51 -2.99
N ALA A 132 -31.68 -22.82 -3.94
CA ALA A 132 -31.40 -23.31 -5.29
C ALA A 132 -29.95 -23.80 -5.48
N GLY A 133 -29.24 -24.06 -4.38
CA GLY A 133 -27.83 -24.49 -4.38
C GLY A 133 -27.55 -25.57 -3.35
N SER A 134 -28.33 -26.65 -3.35
CA SER A 134 -27.99 -27.96 -2.77
C SER A 134 -28.82 -29.06 -3.42
#